data_AF-A0A7W6R6L5-F1
#
_entry.id   AF-A0A7W6R6L5-F1
#
_cell.length_a   1.000
_cell.length_b   1.000
_cell.length_c   1.000
_cell.angle_alpha   90.00
_cell.angle_beta   90.00
_cell.angle_gamma   90.00
#
_symmetry.space_group_name_H-M   'P 1'
#
loop_
_entity.id
_entity.type
_entity.pdbx_description
1 polymer ?
#
loop_
_entity_poly.entity_id
_entity_poly.type
_entity_poly.pdbx_seq_one_letter_code
_entity_poly.pdbx_strand_id
1 'polypeptide(L)'
;MGQAVRYDGQAKPLLHPAIERWRAEGRLVTICPEMSAGMQVPRPPAEIANGATGKDVLAGTARVVELTGADVTEEFLRAAENAVALARQTGCRYALLIDGSPSCGSGFIYDGTFSGRRQTGNGVTAAALKAAGVEVFSDREIERLIDRSAQ
;
A
#
# COMPACT_ATOMS: atom_id res chain seq x y z
N MET A 1 5.91 8.60 5.97
CA MET A 1 6.57 9.92 5.75
C MET A 1 5.74 11.14 6.18
N GLY A 2 4.58 10.98 6.81
CA GLY A 2 3.86 12.13 7.38
C GLY A 2 3.15 13.03 6.35
N GLN A 3 3.05 12.63 5.08
CA GLN A 3 2.19 13.35 4.14
C GLN A 3 0.71 13.03 4.40
N ALA A 4 -0.13 14.06 4.32
CA ALA A 4 -1.57 14.03 4.51
C ALA A 4 -2.30 13.39 3.29
N VAL A 5 -1.85 12.20 2.88
CA VAL A 5 -2.31 11.51 1.65
C VAL A 5 -3.26 10.35 1.94
N ARG A 6 -3.62 10.15 3.20
CA ARG A 6 -4.68 9.20 3.57
C ARG A 6 -6.01 9.67 3.00
N TYR A 7 -6.95 8.74 2.85
CA TYR A 7 -8.30 9.02 2.36
C TYR A 7 -9.03 10.09 3.22
N ASP A 8 -8.70 10.15 4.52
CA ASP A 8 -9.20 11.13 5.49
C ASP A 8 -8.38 12.43 5.56
N GLY A 9 -7.40 12.61 4.68
CA GLY A 9 -6.52 13.78 4.66
C GLY A 9 -5.57 13.88 5.86
N GLN A 10 -5.43 12.83 6.67
CA GLN A 10 -4.51 12.83 7.80
C GLN A 10 -3.15 12.24 7.43
N ALA A 11 -2.13 12.65 8.18
CA ALA A 11 -0.82 12.03 8.15
C ALA A 11 -0.79 10.86 9.16
N LYS A 12 -0.22 9.71 8.75
CA LYS A 12 0.22 8.67 9.70
C LYS A 12 1.75 8.62 9.70
N PRO A 13 2.43 9.51 10.44
CA PRO A 13 3.88 9.46 10.52
C PRO A 13 4.31 8.18 11.23
N LEU A 14 5.15 7.38 10.57
CA LEU A 14 5.90 6.33 11.23
C LEU A 14 7.18 6.97 11.78
N LEU A 15 7.20 7.21 13.09
CA LEU A 15 8.33 7.82 13.78
C LEU A 15 9.27 6.70 14.22
N HIS A 16 10.39 6.55 13.52
CA HIS A 16 11.42 5.57 13.88
C HIS A 16 12.80 6.12 13.52
N PRO A 17 13.83 5.97 14.38
CA PRO A 17 15.18 6.49 14.10
C PRO A 17 15.76 6.02 12.76
N ALA A 18 15.45 4.79 12.35
CA ALA A 18 15.89 4.27 11.06
C ALA A 18 15.32 5.04 9.85
N ILE A 19 14.08 5.56 9.95
CA ILE A 19 13.48 6.37 8.88
C ILE A 19 14.23 7.69 8.73
N GLU A 20 14.56 8.36 9.84
CA GLU A 20 15.33 9.61 9.79
C GLU A 20 16.75 9.37 9.28
N ARG A 21 17.39 8.28 9.70
CA ARG A 21 18.69 7.87 9.16
C ARG A 21 18.63 7.64 7.64
N TRP A 22 17.71 6.80 7.16
CA TRP A 22 17.59 6.52 5.72
C TRP A 22 17.23 7.76 4.90
N ARG A 23 16.49 8.71 5.49
CA ARG A 23 16.22 10.02 4.89
C ARG A 23 17.51 10.82 4.73
N ALA A 24 18.31 10.94 5.78
CA ALA A 24 19.60 11.64 5.75
C ALA A 24 20.59 11.01 4.76
N GLU A 25 20.54 9.68 4.62
CA GLU A 25 21.33 8.91 3.65
C GLU A 25 20.80 8.98 2.21
N GLY A 26 19.66 9.63 1.95
CA GLY A 26 19.06 9.72 0.60
C GLY A 26 18.52 8.40 0.05
N ARG A 27 18.25 7.41 0.91
CA ARG A 27 17.85 6.04 0.52
C ARG A 27 16.35 5.86 0.34
N LEU A 28 15.55 6.86 0.70
CA LEU A 28 14.10 6.74 0.73
C LEU A 28 13.47 7.24 -0.56
N VAL A 29 12.74 6.34 -1.23
CA VAL A 29 11.86 6.65 -2.33
C VAL A 29 10.42 6.65 -1.81
N THR A 30 9.68 7.73 -2.03
CA THR A 30 8.31 7.88 -1.52
C THR A 30 7.29 7.82 -2.61
N ILE A 31 6.20 7.09 -2.37
CA ILE A 31 5.01 7.09 -3.22
C ILE A 31 3.76 6.95 -2.37
N CYS A 32 2.72 7.69 -2.74
CA CYS A 32 1.35 7.33 -2.40
C CYS A 32 0.74 6.73 -3.67
N PRO A 33 0.50 5.40 -3.72
CA PRO A 33 0.00 4.75 -4.93
C PRO A 33 -1.31 5.38 -5.42
N GLU A 34 -2.23 5.63 -4.49
CA GLU A 34 -3.56 6.21 -4.76
C GLU A 34 -3.44 7.61 -5.40
N MET A 35 -2.59 8.49 -4.87
CA MET A 35 -2.33 9.81 -5.46
C MET A 35 -1.62 9.73 -6.82
N SER A 36 -0.69 8.78 -6.98
CA SER A 36 0.00 8.59 -8.26
C SER A 36 -0.97 8.18 -9.37
N ALA A 37 -2.07 7.52 -9.00
CA ALA A 37 -3.15 7.15 -9.90
C ALA A 37 -4.22 8.25 -10.04
N GLY A 38 -3.98 9.48 -9.57
CA GLY A 38 -4.88 10.62 -9.73
C GLY A 38 -6.10 10.62 -8.81
N MET A 39 -6.16 9.75 -7.79
CA MET A 39 -7.24 9.78 -6.81
C MET A 39 -7.17 11.05 -5.97
N GLN A 40 -8.31 11.65 -5.65
CA GLN A 40 -8.38 12.87 -4.85
C GLN A 40 -8.18 12.61 -3.35
N VAL A 41 -7.86 13.66 -2.60
CA VAL A 41 -7.86 13.69 -1.12
C VAL A 41 -8.72 14.88 -0.69
N PRO A 42 -9.73 14.69 0.18
CA PRO A 42 -10.21 13.40 0.71
C PRO A 42 -10.92 12.56 -0.36
N ARG A 43 -11.05 11.24 -0.11
CA ARG A 43 -11.81 10.30 -0.95
C ARG A 43 -12.62 9.33 -0.08
N PRO A 44 -13.70 8.73 -0.58
CA PRO A 44 -14.44 7.72 0.15
C PRO A 44 -13.54 6.53 0.58
N PRO A 45 -13.84 5.88 1.71
CA PRO A 45 -13.20 4.61 2.05
C PRO A 45 -13.50 3.55 0.98
N ALA A 46 -12.50 2.74 0.66
CA ALA A 46 -12.64 1.62 -0.25
C ALA A 46 -12.17 0.31 0.42
N GLU A 47 -12.74 -0.81 0.00
CA GLU A 47 -12.35 -2.15 0.44
C GLU A 47 -12.32 -3.12 -0.75
N ILE A 48 -11.55 -4.20 -0.64
CA ILE A 48 -11.57 -5.28 -1.64
C ILE A 48 -12.80 -6.14 -1.34
N ALA A 49 -13.71 -6.26 -2.32
CA ALA A 49 -15.02 -6.86 -2.09
C ALA A 49 -14.95 -8.37 -1.79
N ASN A 50 -15.99 -8.87 -1.13
CA ASN A 50 -16.27 -10.30 -0.95
C ASN A 50 -15.15 -11.11 -0.25
N GLY A 51 -14.43 -10.49 0.68
CA GLY A 51 -13.30 -11.14 1.38
C GLY A 51 -12.13 -11.51 0.46
N ALA A 52 -12.05 -10.93 -0.73
CA ALA A 52 -10.94 -11.15 -1.64
C ALA A 52 -9.71 -10.32 -1.24
N THR A 53 -8.59 -10.54 -1.94
CA THR A 53 -7.31 -9.88 -1.70
C THR A 53 -6.80 -9.17 -2.94
N GLY A 54 -5.74 -8.37 -2.78
CA GLY A 54 -5.09 -7.68 -3.89
C GLY A 54 -4.58 -8.64 -4.98
N LYS A 55 -4.27 -9.90 -4.64
CA LYS A 55 -3.91 -10.92 -5.64
C LYS A 55 -5.08 -11.24 -6.57
N ASP A 56 -6.28 -11.33 -6.02
CA ASP A 56 -7.50 -11.63 -6.77
C ASP A 56 -7.87 -10.44 -7.68
N VAL A 57 -7.65 -9.22 -7.22
CA VAL A 57 -7.81 -8.01 -8.05
C VAL A 57 -6.83 -8.01 -9.22
N LEU A 58 -5.54 -8.33 -8.97
CA LEU A 58 -4.54 -8.44 -10.04
C LEU A 58 -4.83 -9.58 -11.03
N ALA A 59 -5.52 -10.64 -10.59
CA ALA A 59 -5.98 -11.73 -11.44
C ALA A 59 -7.26 -11.40 -12.21
N GLY A 60 -7.89 -10.25 -11.96
CA GLY A 60 -9.16 -9.85 -12.56
C GLY A 60 -10.38 -10.59 -12.01
N THR A 61 -10.26 -11.24 -10.84
CA THR A 61 -11.32 -12.05 -10.21
C THR A 61 -11.99 -11.35 -9.03
N ALA A 62 -11.52 -10.16 -8.65
CA ALA A 62 -12.09 -9.35 -7.59
C ALA A 62 -12.07 -7.86 -7.94
N ARG A 63 -12.82 -7.08 -7.17
CA ARG A 63 -13.00 -5.64 -7.36
C ARG A 63 -12.68 -4.88 -6.09
N VAL A 64 -12.24 -3.63 -6.27
CA VAL A 64 -12.14 -2.64 -5.19
C VAL A 64 -13.34 -1.74 -5.29
N VAL A 65 -14.12 -1.66 -4.21
CA VAL A 65 -15.35 -0.88 -4.16
C VAL A 65 -15.25 0.18 -3.08
N GLU A 66 -15.77 1.36 -3.36
CA GLU A 66 -15.96 2.40 -2.36
C GLU A 66 -17.22 2.14 -1.52
N LEU A 67 -17.29 2.76 -0.34
CA LEU A 67 -18.48 2.74 0.52
C LEU A 67 -19.73 3.30 -0.19
N THR A 68 -19.53 4.16 -1.19
CA THR A 68 -20.59 4.70 -2.06
C THR A 68 -21.17 3.67 -3.02
N GLY A 69 -20.51 2.51 -3.17
CA GLY A 69 -20.82 1.48 -4.16
C GLY A 69 -20.10 1.66 -5.50
N ALA A 70 -19.29 2.72 -5.66
CA ALA A 70 -18.50 2.93 -6.87
C ALA A 70 -17.40 1.85 -7.00
N ASP A 71 -17.21 1.34 -8.22
CA ASP A 71 -16.11 0.44 -8.57
C ASP A 71 -14.88 1.29 -8.93
N VAL A 72 -13.83 1.19 -8.12
CA VAL A 72 -12.57 1.95 -8.28
C VAL A 72 -11.39 1.02 -8.59
N THR A 73 -11.70 -0.14 -9.16
CA THR A 73 -10.69 -1.19 -9.40
C THR A 73 -9.55 -0.70 -10.31
N GLU A 74 -9.87 0.03 -11.37
CA GLU A 74 -8.86 0.50 -12.34
C GLU A 74 -7.87 1.49 -11.71
N GLU A 75 -8.34 2.40 -10.87
CA GLU A 75 -7.48 3.35 -10.18
C GLU A 75 -6.51 2.64 -9.24
N PHE A 76 -6.94 1.56 -8.57
CA PHE A 76 -6.09 0.74 -7.72
C PHE A 76 -5.09 -0.12 -8.48
N LEU A 77 -5.47 -0.63 -9.66
CA LEU A 77 -4.55 -1.33 -10.56
C LEU A 77 -3.48 -0.36 -11.08
N ARG A 78 -3.87 0.84 -11.53
CA ARG A 78 -2.94 1.90 -11.95
C ARG A 78 -2.01 2.33 -10.82
N ALA A 79 -2.52 2.46 -9.60
CA ALA A 79 -1.73 2.76 -8.41
C ALA A 79 -0.64 1.70 -8.18
N ALA A 80 -0.99 0.42 -8.33
CA ALA A 80 -0.07 -0.69 -8.18
C ALA A 80 1.01 -0.70 -9.28
N GLU A 81 0.63 -0.46 -10.54
CA GLU A 81 1.55 -0.34 -11.67
C GLU A 81 2.56 0.80 -11.47
N ASN A 82 2.10 1.98 -11.05
CA ASN A 82 2.96 3.12 -10.77
C ASN A 82 3.99 2.82 -9.67
N ALA A 83 3.57 2.12 -8.62
CA ALA A 83 4.47 1.71 -7.53
C ALA A 83 5.53 0.70 -8.00
N VAL A 84 5.14 -0.29 -8.82
CA VAL A 84 6.07 -1.26 -9.40
C VAL A 84 7.04 -0.56 -10.37
N ALA A 85 6.54 0.35 -11.21
CA ALA A 85 7.36 1.11 -12.14
C ALA A 85 8.41 1.95 -11.38
N LEU A 86 7.99 2.67 -10.34
CA LEU A 86 8.91 3.44 -9.50
C LEU A 86 9.96 2.54 -8.85
N ALA A 87 9.54 1.42 -8.24
CA ALA A 87 10.47 0.50 -7.60
C ALA A 87 11.52 -0.06 -8.58
N ARG A 88 11.12 -0.37 -9.82
CA ARG A 88 12.04 -0.80 -10.88
C ARG A 88 12.99 0.31 -11.31
N GLN A 89 12.48 1.53 -11.52
CA GLN A 89 13.27 2.68 -11.96
C GLN A 89 14.34 3.08 -10.93
N THR A 90 14.01 2.97 -9.64
CA THR A 90 14.93 3.33 -8.55
C THR A 90 15.74 2.15 -8.03
N GLY A 91 15.54 0.93 -8.56
CA GLY A 91 16.19 -0.28 -8.08
C GLY A 91 15.82 -0.66 -6.64
N CYS A 92 14.64 -0.24 -6.16
CA CYS A 92 14.18 -0.55 -4.82
C CYS A 92 13.87 -2.04 -4.68
N ARG A 93 14.56 -2.70 -3.76
CA ARG A 93 14.36 -4.11 -3.41
C ARG A 93 13.39 -4.33 -2.26
N TYR A 94 13.15 -3.29 -1.47
CA TYR A 94 12.35 -3.34 -0.27
C TYR A 94 11.28 -2.25 -0.30
N ALA A 95 10.08 -2.55 0.20
CA ALA A 95 9.02 -1.57 0.39
C ALA A 95 8.47 -1.64 1.81
N LEU A 96 8.34 -0.48 2.46
CA LEU A 96 7.72 -0.32 3.77
C LEU A 96 6.35 0.35 3.59
N LEU A 97 5.28 -0.40 3.81
CA LEU A 97 3.90 0.02 3.55
C LEU A 97 3.10 0.12 4.85
N ILE A 98 2.09 1.00 4.86
CA ILE A 98 1.20 1.14 6.02
C ILE A 98 0.04 0.14 5.89
N ASP A 99 -0.15 -0.65 6.94
CA ASP A 99 -1.23 -1.65 6.98
C ASP A 99 -2.64 -1.05 7.10
N GLY A 100 -3.64 -1.82 6.64
CA GLY A 100 -5.06 -1.46 6.73
C GLY A 100 -5.61 -0.64 5.57
N SER A 101 -4.91 -0.56 4.44
CA SER A 101 -5.42 0.03 3.18
C SER A 101 -5.68 -1.07 2.13
N PRO A 102 -6.74 -0.98 1.31
CA PRO A 102 -6.93 -1.84 0.14
C PRO A 102 -5.82 -1.74 -0.90
N SER A 103 -4.97 -0.70 -0.86
CA SER A 103 -3.78 -0.56 -1.71
C SER A 103 -2.53 -1.10 -1.02
N CYS A 104 -2.20 -0.53 0.15
CA CYS A 104 -0.90 -0.71 0.81
C CYS A 104 -0.87 -1.79 1.90
N GLY A 105 -2.02 -2.33 2.30
CA GLY A 105 -2.09 -3.37 3.33
C GLY A 105 -1.19 -4.55 2.99
N SER A 106 -0.31 -4.95 3.90
CA SER A 106 0.72 -5.97 3.66
C SER A 106 0.66 -7.14 4.63
N GLY A 107 0.12 -6.91 5.84
CA GLY A 107 -0.26 -7.95 6.80
C GLY A 107 -1.78 -8.21 6.85
N PHE A 108 -2.58 -7.15 6.81
CA PHE A 108 -4.04 -7.25 6.81
C PHE A 108 -4.73 -6.18 5.95
N ILE A 109 -5.96 -6.50 5.54
CA ILE A 109 -6.92 -5.62 4.87
C ILE A 109 -8.31 -5.78 5.52
N TYR A 110 -9.26 -4.92 5.17
CA TYR A 110 -10.66 -5.11 5.56
C TYR A 110 -11.34 -6.18 4.69
N ASP A 111 -12.42 -6.78 5.17
CA ASP A 111 -13.07 -7.93 4.54
C ASP A 111 -14.04 -7.61 3.38
N GLY A 112 -14.19 -6.33 3.02
CA GLY A 112 -15.06 -5.91 1.92
C GLY A 112 -16.51 -5.69 2.32
N THR A 113 -16.85 -5.84 3.60
CA THR A 113 -18.21 -5.65 4.12
C THR A 113 -18.45 -4.27 4.71
N PHE A 114 -17.41 -3.44 4.83
CA PHE A 114 -17.45 -2.16 5.53
C PHE A 114 -17.92 -2.26 7.01
N SER A 115 -17.88 -3.45 7.60
CA SER A 115 -18.20 -3.67 9.03
C SER A 115 -17.01 -3.38 9.97
N GLY A 116 -15.86 -2.99 9.42
CA GLY A 116 -14.61 -2.80 10.15
C GLY A 116 -13.88 -4.11 10.51
N ARG A 117 -14.40 -5.26 10.06
CA ARG A 117 -13.76 -6.57 10.20
C ARG A 117 -12.52 -6.65 9.31
N ARG A 118 -11.49 -7.29 9.84
CA ARG A 118 -10.17 -7.43 9.19
C ARG A 118 -9.93 -8.86 8.80
N GLN A 119 -9.18 -9.06 7.73
CA GLN A 119 -8.72 -10.35 7.27
C GLN A 119 -7.22 -10.31 6.95
N THR A 120 -6.57 -11.46 7.05
CA THR A 120 -5.19 -11.63 6.58
C THR A 120 -5.17 -11.52 5.06
N GLY A 121 -4.32 -10.64 4.53
CA GLY A 121 -4.29 -10.38 3.10
C GLY A 121 -3.43 -9.18 2.75
N ASN A 122 -3.22 -9.02 1.45
CA ASN A 122 -2.49 -7.87 0.90
C ASN A 122 -3.46 -7.00 0.11
N GLY A 123 -3.24 -5.68 0.13
CA GLY A 123 -3.82 -4.76 -0.80
C GLY A 123 -3.22 -4.91 -2.21
N VAL A 124 -3.80 -4.23 -3.18
CA VAL A 124 -3.45 -4.36 -4.60
C VAL A 124 -1.99 -3.99 -4.87
N THR A 125 -1.51 -2.85 -4.34
CA THR A 125 -0.12 -2.42 -4.51
C THR A 125 0.86 -3.34 -3.79
N ALA A 126 0.55 -3.76 -2.56
CA ALA A 126 1.40 -4.69 -1.82
C ALA A 126 1.54 -6.03 -2.54
N ALA A 127 0.45 -6.55 -3.12
CA ALA A 127 0.47 -7.77 -3.91
C ALA A 127 1.30 -7.60 -5.20
N ALA A 128 1.17 -6.47 -5.90
CA ALA A 128 1.91 -6.20 -7.14
C ALA A 128 3.41 -6.06 -6.91
N LEU A 129 3.83 -5.34 -5.86
CA LEU A 129 5.23 -5.21 -5.48
C LEU A 129 5.85 -6.57 -5.14
N LYS A 130 5.14 -7.41 -4.36
CA LYS A 130 5.57 -8.79 -4.08
C LYS A 130 5.73 -9.61 -5.37
N ALA A 131 4.77 -9.52 -6.29
CA ALA A 131 4.84 -10.21 -7.58
C ALA A 131 5.99 -9.71 -8.47
N ALA A 132 6.39 -8.44 -8.33
CA ALA A 132 7.53 -7.86 -9.02
C ALA A 132 8.89 -8.17 -8.38
N GLY A 133 8.93 -8.97 -7.30
CA GLY A 133 10.17 -9.36 -6.61
C GLY A 133 10.64 -8.36 -5.55
N VAL A 134 9.81 -7.39 -5.16
CA VAL A 134 10.09 -6.48 -4.05
C VAL A 134 9.68 -7.15 -2.74
N GLU A 135 10.58 -7.17 -1.75
CA GLU A 135 10.26 -7.62 -0.40
C GLU A 135 9.44 -6.53 0.32
N VAL A 136 8.21 -6.84 0.71
CA VAL A 136 7.26 -5.87 1.30
C VAL A 136 7.10 -6.13 2.80
N PHE A 137 7.20 -5.07 3.58
CA PHE A 137 7.08 -5.04 5.04
C PHE A 137 5.99 -4.06 5.47
N SER A 138 5.27 -4.39 6.53
CA SER A 138 4.33 -3.46 7.18
C SER A 138 5.04 -2.44 8.06
N ASP A 139 4.33 -1.38 8.47
CA ASP A 139 4.80 -0.40 9.46
C ASP A 139 5.16 -1.03 10.82
N ARG A 140 4.73 -2.26 11.06
CA ARG A 140 5.03 -3.04 12.28
C ARG A 140 6.29 -3.91 12.15
N GLU A 141 6.82 -4.06 10.94
CA GLU A 141 7.96 -4.93 10.63
C GLU A 141 9.24 -4.13 10.31
N ILE A 142 9.31 -2.88 10.77
CA ILE A 142 10.46 -2.00 10.50
C ILE A 142 11.78 -2.59 11.00
N GLU A 143 11.79 -3.28 12.14
CA GLU A 143 13.00 -3.95 12.66
C GLU A 143 13.48 -5.06 11.72
N ARG A 144 12.57 -5.88 11.21
CA ARG A 144 12.89 -6.89 10.20
C ARG A 144 13.46 -6.28 8.93
N LEU A 145 12.90 -5.15 8.50
CA LEU A 145 13.42 -4.43 7.34
C LEU A 145 14.85 -3.91 7.61
N ILE A 146 15.12 -3.41 8.81
CA ILE A 146 16.47 -2.97 9.20
C ILE A 146 17.46 -4.13 9.06
N ASP A 147 17.14 -5.28 9.64
CA ASP A 147 17.99 -6.47 9.59
C ASP A 147 18.23 -6.97 8.16
N ARG A 148 17.20 -6.94 7.31
CA ARG A 148 17.29 -7.37 5.90
C ARG A 148 18.07 -6.38 5.04
N SER A 149 17.94 -5.08 5.32
CA SER A 149 18.61 -4.01 4.57
C SER A 149 20.09 -3.83 4.91
N ALA A 150 20.55 -4.47 5.99
CA ALA A 150 21.94 -4.46 6.44
C ALA A 150 22.77 -5.65 5.90
N GLN A 151 22.12 -6.63 5.28
CA GLN A 151 22.73 -7.80 4.63
C GLN A 151 22.98 -7.53 3.14
#